data_AF-A0A6A4LIY0-F1
#
_entry.id   AF-A0A6A4LIY0-F1
#
_cell.length_a   1.000
_cell.length_b   1.000
_cell.length_c   1.000
_cell.angle_alpha   90.00
_cell.angle_beta   90.00
_cell.angle_gamma   90.00
#
_symmetry.space_group_name_H-M   'P 1'
#
loop_
_entity.id
_entity.type
_entity.pdbx_description
1 polymer ?
#
loop_
_entity_poly.entity_id
_entity_poly.type
_entity_poly.pdbx_seq_one_letter_code
_entity_poly.pdbx_strand_id
1 'polypeptide(L)'
;MNLFMQEPFVNIPEDTIREALKVVLDVKNHPLLIHCNRGKHRTGCIVGCLRKLQRWCLSSVFDEYQRFAAAKARISDQRFMELFDVSSFKHPPMSFSCSNR
;
A
#
# COMPACT_ATOMS: atom_id res chain seq x y z
N MET A 1 25.55 -25.55 -6.14
CA MET A 1 25.17 -24.14 -5.90
C MET A 1 23.70 -23.97 -6.26
N ASN A 2 22.78 -24.18 -5.33
CA ASN A 2 21.36 -23.89 -5.52
C ASN A 2 20.95 -22.83 -4.48
N LEU A 3 21.01 -21.56 -4.88
CA LEU A 3 20.48 -20.43 -4.11
C LEU A 3 19.13 -20.01 -4.71
N PHE A 4 18.15 -20.90 -4.64
CA PHE A 4 16.73 -20.49 -4.70
C PHE A 4 16.24 -20.38 -3.26
N MET A 5 16.56 -19.25 -2.61
CA MET A 5 15.78 -18.79 -1.47
C MET A 5 14.42 -18.31 -1.99
N GLN A 6 13.50 -19.24 -2.26
CA GLN A 6 12.09 -18.89 -2.29
C GLN A 6 11.72 -18.52 -0.85
N GLU A 7 11.67 -17.22 -0.55
CA GLU A 7 10.83 -16.79 0.57
C GLU A 7 9.43 -17.33 0.30
N PRO A 8 8.75 -17.98 1.26
CA PRO A 8 7.41 -18.49 1.04
C PRO A 8 6.55 -17.32 0.57
N PHE A 9 6.11 -17.37 -0.68
CA PHE A 9 5.31 -16.33 -1.31
C PHE A 9 3.95 -16.30 -0.60
N VAL A 10 3.86 -15.56 0.51
CA VAL A 10 2.57 -15.19 1.08
C VAL A 10 2.03 -14.09 0.18
N ASN A 11 1.43 -14.50 -0.93
CA ASN A 11 0.70 -13.60 -1.81
C ASN A 11 -0.46 -13.02 -1.00
N ILE A 12 -0.50 -11.69 -0.87
CA ILE A 12 -1.62 -11.03 -0.20
C ILE A 12 -2.78 -11.03 -1.19
N PRO A 13 -3.91 -11.69 -0.91
CA PRO A 13 -5.02 -11.71 -1.85
C PRO A 13 -5.47 -10.29 -2.14
N GLU A 14 -5.68 -9.97 -3.43
CA GLU A 14 -6.10 -8.64 -3.87
C GLU A 14 -7.37 -8.18 -3.15
N ASP A 15 -8.33 -9.09 -2.96
CA ASP A 15 -9.58 -8.81 -2.27
C ASP A 15 -9.37 -8.40 -0.80
N THR A 16 -8.35 -8.96 -0.14
CA THR A 16 -8.01 -8.54 1.23
C THR A 16 -7.51 -7.09 1.27
N ILE A 17 -6.71 -6.68 0.27
CA ILE A 17 -6.28 -5.27 0.14
C ILE A 17 -7.48 -4.38 -0.18
N ARG A 18 -8.40 -4.85 -1.04
CA ARG A 18 -9.60 -4.11 -1.43
C ARG A 18 -10.53 -3.85 -0.24
N GLU A 19 -10.81 -4.86 0.57
CA GLU A 19 -11.61 -4.72 1.80
C GLU A 19 -10.92 -3.82 2.83
N ALA A 20 -9.60 -3.95 3.01
CA ALA A 20 -8.86 -3.05 3.88
C ALA A 20 -8.96 -1.59 3.43
N LEU A 21 -8.84 -1.32 2.12
CA LEU A 21 -8.97 0.04 1.59
C LEU A 21 -10.37 0.62 1.80
N LYS A 22 -11.45 -0.19 1.71
CA LYS A 22 -12.81 0.28 2.03
C LYS A 22 -12.91 0.77 3.47
N VAL A 23 -12.32 0.04 4.42
CA VAL A 23 -12.26 0.45 5.84
C VAL A 23 -11.45 1.73 6.01
N VAL A 24 -10.30 1.83 5.35
CA VAL A 24 -9.40 3.00 5.43
C VAL A 24 -10.06 4.27 4.85
N LEU A 25 -10.85 4.12 3.79
CA LEU A 25 -11.51 5.24 3.11
C LEU A 25 -12.80 5.73 3.81
N ASP A 26 -13.40 4.93 4.70
CA ASP A 26 -14.57 5.38 5.48
C ASP A 26 -14.14 6.32 6.61
N VAL A 27 -14.58 7.57 6.51
CA VAL A 27 -14.17 8.62 7.46
C VAL A 27 -14.64 8.39 8.89
N LYS A 28 -15.68 7.58 9.09
CA LYS A 28 -16.19 7.23 10.41
C LYS A 28 -15.22 6.35 11.20
N ASN A 29 -14.25 5.72 10.53
CA ASN A 29 -13.23 4.91 11.18
C ASN A 29 -12.04 5.74 11.66
N HIS A 30 -11.92 7.03 11.28
CA HIS A 30 -10.76 7.85 11.68
C HIS A 30 -10.93 8.44 13.09
N PRO A 31 -9.85 8.48 13.89
CA PRO A 31 -8.48 8.05 13.57
C PRO A 31 -8.30 6.51 13.59
N LEU A 32 -7.62 5.95 12.59
CA LEU A 32 -7.32 4.51 12.50
C LEU A 32 -5.83 4.23 12.34
N LEU A 33 -5.39 3.06 12.84
CA LEU A 33 -4.02 2.56 12.70
C LEU A 33 -3.98 1.36 11.74
N ILE A 34 -3.19 1.45 10.67
CA ILE A 34 -2.88 0.33 9.78
C ILE A 34 -1.58 -0.31 10.24
N HIS A 35 -1.59 -1.58 10.62
CA HIS A 35 -0.37 -2.30 10.99
C HIS A 35 -0.37 -3.75 10.52
N CYS A 36 0.84 -4.33 10.50
CA CYS A 36 1.04 -5.77 10.40
C CYS A 36 2.12 -6.15 11.44
N ASN A 37 2.80 -7.28 11.28
CA ASN A 37 3.80 -7.71 12.26
C ASN A 37 5.00 -6.73 12.35
N ARG A 38 5.42 -6.17 11.21
CA ARG A 38 6.57 -5.25 11.13
C ARG A 38 6.27 -3.94 10.41
N GLY A 39 5.03 -3.72 9.96
CA GLY A 39 4.64 -2.54 9.20
C GLY A 39 5.27 -2.42 7.81
N LYS A 40 5.79 -3.51 7.23
CA LYS A 40 6.56 -3.48 5.97
C LYS A 40 5.76 -3.91 4.74
N HIS A 41 5.52 -5.22 4.60
CA HIS A 41 4.94 -5.79 3.39
C HIS A 41 3.44 -5.52 3.27
N ARG A 42 2.61 -6.13 4.13
CA ARG A 42 1.14 -5.97 4.10
C ARG A 42 0.70 -4.51 4.26
N THR A 43 1.27 -3.83 5.25
CA THR A 43 1.02 -2.41 5.49
C THR A 43 1.48 -1.58 4.30
N GLY A 44 2.67 -1.84 3.75
CA GLY A 44 3.20 -1.14 2.59
C GLY A 44 2.34 -1.30 1.35
N CYS A 45 1.81 -2.50 1.06
CA CYS A 45 0.89 -2.71 -0.05
C CYS A 45 -0.41 -1.91 0.13
N ILE A 46 -1.03 -1.93 1.31
CA ILE A 46 -2.25 -1.15 1.58
C ILE A 46 -1.98 0.34 1.41
N VAL A 47 -0.91 0.85 2.02
CA VAL A 47 -0.53 2.28 1.95
C VAL A 47 -0.17 2.67 0.52
N GLY A 48 0.56 1.85 -0.21
CA GLY A 48 0.92 2.14 -1.59
C GLY A 48 -0.27 2.17 -2.54
N CYS A 49 -1.23 1.25 -2.37
CA CYS A 49 -2.50 1.31 -3.10
C CYS A 49 -3.33 2.55 -2.71
N LEU A 50 -3.31 2.95 -1.44
CA LEU A 50 -3.92 4.22 -0.99
C LEU A 50 -3.25 5.43 -1.66
N ARG A 51 -1.92 5.47 -1.76
CA ARG A 51 -1.22 6.56 -2.48
C ARG A 51 -1.56 6.61 -3.96
N LYS A 52 -1.69 5.44 -4.59
CA LYS A 52 -2.16 5.33 -5.98
C LYS A 52 -3.57 5.90 -6.15
N LEU A 53 -4.48 5.64 -5.20
CA LEU A 53 -5.80 6.28 -5.14
C LEU A 53 -5.72 7.80 -4.95
N GLN A 54 -4.74 8.27 -4.18
CA GLN A 54 -4.42 9.70 -4.00
C GLN A 54 -3.66 10.31 -5.19
N ARG A 55 -3.56 9.59 -6.32
CA ARG A 55 -2.93 10.05 -7.57
C ARG A 55 -1.43 10.36 -7.44
N TRP A 56 -0.73 9.72 -6.51
CA TRP A 56 0.73 9.76 -6.48
C TRP A 56 1.30 9.03 -7.70
N CYS A 57 2.42 9.52 -8.24
CA CYS A 57 3.15 8.79 -9.28
C CYS A 57 3.80 7.54 -8.68
N LEU A 58 3.91 6.46 -9.48
CA LEU A 58 4.42 5.17 -9.00
C LEU A 58 5.82 5.25 -8.39
N SER A 59 6.69 6.13 -8.92
CA SER A 59 8.02 6.35 -8.34
C SER A 59 7.96 6.86 -6.91
N SER A 60 7.05 7.79 -6.59
CA SER A 60 6.86 8.29 -5.22
C SER A 60 6.23 7.24 -4.31
N VAL A 61 5.33 6.42 -4.84
CA VAL A 61 4.75 5.28 -4.10
C VAL A 61 5.84 4.28 -3.71
N PHE A 62 6.71 3.93 -4.66
CA PHE A 62 7.79 2.98 -4.42
C PHE A 62 8.86 3.54 -3.49
N ASP A 63 9.20 4.83 -3.60
CA ASP A 63 10.14 5.48 -2.68
C ASP A 63 9.62 5.45 -1.23
N GLU A 64 8.33 5.76 -1.01
CA GLU A 64 7.70 5.66 0.32
C GLU A 64 7.77 4.21 0.84
N TYR A 65 7.35 3.23 0.02
CA TYR A 65 7.39 1.82 0.38
C TYR A 65 8.81 1.36 0.76
N GLN A 66 9.81 1.68 -0.08
CA GLN A 66 11.19 1.28 0.13
C GLN A 66 11.78 1.91 1.39
N ARG A 67 11.43 3.17 1.69
CA ARG A 67 11.85 3.85 2.92
C ARG A 67 11.40 3.10 4.18
N PHE A 68 10.15 2.60 4.20
CA PHE A 68 9.63 1.85 5.36
C PHE A 68 10.05 0.37 5.38
N ALA A 69 10.14 -0.28 4.23
CA ALA A 69 10.57 -1.67 4.15
C ALA A 69 12.10 -1.83 4.37
N ALA A 70 12.87 -0.82 3.98
CA ALA A 70 14.34 -0.78 4.01
C ALA A 70 14.93 -2.02 3.34
N ALA A 71 15.94 -2.65 3.96
CA ALA A 71 16.60 -3.87 3.46
C ALA A 71 15.67 -5.09 3.27
N LYS A 72 14.37 -5.00 3.63
CA LYS A 72 13.37 -6.05 3.43
C LYS A 72 12.32 -5.70 2.37
N ALA A 73 12.58 -4.68 1.53
CA ALA A 73 11.72 -4.35 0.40
C ALA A 73 11.64 -5.53 -0.58
N ARG A 74 10.42 -5.85 -1.01
CA ARG A 74 10.15 -6.89 -2.00
C ARG A 74 9.72 -6.28 -3.31
N ILE A 75 10.28 -6.78 -4.40
CA ILE A 75 9.88 -6.41 -5.76
C ILE A 75 8.44 -6.85 -6.03
N SER A 76 8.02 -8.00 -5.48
CA SER A 76 6.65 -8.51 -5.59
C SER A 76 5.60 -7.53 -5.08
N ASP A 77 5.90 -6.83 -3.99
CA ASP A 77 4.98 -5.86 -3.39
C ASP A 77 4.83 -4.62 -4.29
N GLN A 78 5.94 -4.12 -4.84
CA GLN A 78 5.93 -3.01 -5.81
C GLN A 78 5.17 -3.39 -7.08
N ARG A 79 5.40 -4.60 -7.60
CA ARG A 79 4.68 -5.11 -8.77
C ARG A 79 3.19 -5.26 -8.49
N PHE A 80 2.82 -5.69 -7.29
CA PHE A 80 1.42 -5.72 -6.86
C PHE A 80 0.81 -4.32 -6.89
N MET A 81 1.46 -3.32 -6.27
CA MET A 81 0.98 -1.93 -6.28
C MET A 81 0.85 -1.35 -7.70
N GLU A 82 1.80 -1.67 -8.58
CA GLU A 82 1.78 -1.28 -10.00
C GLU A 82 0.54 -1.82 -10.71
N LEU A 83 0.23 -3.10 -10.53
CA LEU A 83 -0.86 -3.80 -11.21
C LEU A 83 -2.23 -3.61 -10.55
N PHE A 84 -2.29 -3.23 -9.28
CA PHE A 84 -3.54 -3.09 -8.54
C PHE A 84 -4.48 -2.07 -9.19
N ASP A 85 -5.66 -2.52 -9.62
CA ASP A 85 -6.64 -1.64 -10.27
C ASP A 85 -7.44 -0.82 -9.24
N VAL A 86 -7.17 0.49 -9.26
CA VAL A 86 -7.81 1.47 -8.39
C VAL A 86 -9.11 2.04 -8.97
N SER A 87 -9.44 1.74 -10.23
CA SER A 87 -10.62 2.29 -10.92
C SER A 87 -11.94 1.90 -10.26
N SER A 88 -11.95 0.74 -9.58
CA SER A 88 -13.11 0.23 -8.84
C SER A 88 -13.49 1.04 -7.59
N PHE A 89 -12.61 1.93 -7.13
CA PHE A 89 -12.89 2.81 -5.98
C PHE A 89 -13.43 4.16 -6.44
N LYS A 90 -14.49 4.64 -5.77
CA LYS A 90 -14.90 6.03 -5.90
C LYS A 90 -13.76 6.90 -5.40
N HIS A 91 -13.30 7.85 -6.23
CA HIS A 91 -12.23 8.76 -5.83
C HIS A 91 -12.62 9.46 -4.54
N PRO A 92 -11.86 9.32 -3.44
CA PRO A 92 -12.12 10.12 -2.25
C PRO A 92 -11.98 11.59 -2.65
N PRO A 93 -12.83 12.49 -2.12
CA PRO A 93 -12.60 13.91 -2.30
C PRO A 93 -11.18 14.19 -1.80
N MET A 94 -10.32 14.70 -2.68
CA MET A 94 -8.97 15.09 -2.30
C MET A 94 -9.08 16.25 -1.32
N SER A 95 -9.17 15.97 -0.02
CA SER A 95 -8.99 16.97 1.01
C SER A 95 -7.49 17.23 1.12
N PHE A 96 -6.96 18.02 0.18
CA PHE A 96 -5.76 18.77 0.47
C PHE A 96 -6.13 19.75 1.59
N SER A 97 -6.00 19.32 2.84
CA SER A 97 -5.73 20.29 3.90
C SER A 97 -4.29 20.73 3.69
N CYS A 98 -4.09 21.71 2.82
CA CYS A 98 -2.97 22.62 2.99
C CYS A 98 -3.17 23.21 4.39
N SER A 99 -2.51 22.63 5.39
CA SER A 99 -2.24 23.37 6.59
C SER A 99 -1.22 24.40 6.14
N ASN A 100 -1.71 25.60 5.80
CA ASN A 100 -0.86 26.77 5.60
C ASN A 100 0.04 26.86 6.84
N ARG A 101 1.28 26.42 6.70
CA ARG A 101 2.35 26.71 7.65
C ARG A 101 2.93 28.06 7.29
#